data_AF-A0A2N2JFS5-F1
#
_entry.id   AF-A0A2N2JFS5-F1
#
_cell.length_a   1.000
_cell.length_b   1.000
_cell.length_c   1.000
_cell.angle_alpha   90.00
_cell.angle_beta   90.00
_cell.angle_gamma   90.00
#
_symmetry.space_group_name_H-M   'P 1'
#
loop_
_entity.id
_entity.type
_entity.pdbx_description
1 polymer ?
#
loop_
_entity_poly.entity_id
_entity_poly.type
_entity_poly.pdbx_seq_one_letter_code
_entity_poly.pdbx_strand_id
1 'polypeptide(L)'
;MSLFRWIAGSRVRLAIAALIGIAACVFLAAPAAEFIRYSSTSIVQNLFVRLGFAFLILTTATLLAVLVGDLVFPGRWRERIILGRNVAPTAPDDSLEAVKGLKSYYIHFSFMIAAFCVVGGVGIHSSTQLFSSRDDTRTTLRGDDVERKLMIITELAGTRTEREVNSALEILDTVWRDERQPTEVRRASLVALGELLDYLVQAVETWRTEGKRESWQGDIVLELRQAFADDLRRFQPGAPASLRPVVTFLLGAVQDVRANELILNELVAYPDDASDAWRAAIGALGAAHQADLLPAVVDRLDAGRSDTAYAILAWATQELVKSFYRAYGEPEKAPEALKEAVERAVAFFGAELLAESPERRCIAAELLRFTGHVAARDPLFAAFDAPGAKDIFCGTAKADVPAGNPGWIGTGDESLRARIVQAIATIARDDAKVGEWIRSRLAAGGLEETVEALLQQLAEQR
;
A
#
# COMPACT_ATOMS: atom_id res chain seq x y z
N MET A 1 -53.97 -6.47 -6.33
CA MET A 1 -54.49 -6.69 -4.95
C MET A 1 -55.20 -8.06 -4.73
N SER A 2 -55.35 -8.94 -5.74
CA SER A 2 -55.97 -10.27 -5.57
C SER A 2 -55.02 -11.33 -4.96
N LEU A 3 -53.72 -11.27 -5.27
CA LEU A 3 -52.74 -12.27 -4.83
C LEU A 3 -52.54 -12.30 -3.30
N PHE A 4 -52.28 -11.16 -2.68
CA PHE A 4 -52.10 -11.07 -1.22
C PHE A 4 -53.35 -11.49 -0.45
N ARG A 5 -54.55 -11.17 -0.96
CA ARG A 5 -55.81 -11.63 -0.36
C ARG A 5 -55.99 -13.14 -0.45
N TRP A 6 -55.54 -13.75 -1.56
CA TRP A 6 -55.59 -15.20 -1.73
C TRP A 6 -54.63 -15.94 -0.80
N ILE A 7 -53.38 -15.45 -0.69
CA ILE A 7 -52.37 -15.99 0.24
C ILE A 7 -52.86 -15.85 1.69
N ALA A 8 -53.44 -14.70 2.02
CA ALA A 8 -54.04 -14.40 3.31
C ALA A 8 -55.40 -15.09 3.54
N GLY A 9 -55.85 -16.00 2.67
CA GLY A 9 -57.13 -16.69 2.84
C GLY A 9 -57.10 -17.69 3.99
N SER A 10 -56.01 -18.46 4.15
CA SER A 10 -55.87 -19.49 5.19
C SER A 10 -54.47 -19.47 5.82
N ARG A 11 -54.36 -19.89 7.09
CA ARG A 11 -53.08 -19.94 7.80
C ARG A 11 -52.08 -20.87 7.11
N VAL A 12 -52.56 -22.00 6.61
CA VAL A 12 -51.74 -22.97 5.86
C VAL A 12 -51.15 -22.36 4.59
N ARG A 13 -51.94 -21.61 3.79
CA ARG A 13 -51.43 -20.94 2.58
C ARG A 13 -50.39 -19.89 2.91
N LEU A 14 -50.60 -19.11 3.97
CA LEU A 14 -49.64 -18.12 4.44
C LEU A 14 -48.34 -18.77 4.92
N ALA A 15 -48.43 -19.87 5.68
CA ALA A 15 -47.27 -20.62 6.13
C ALA A 15 -46.46 -21.20 4.97
N ILE A 16 -47.13 -21.79 3.97
CA ILE A 16 -46.47 -22.28 2.74
C ILE A 16 -45.80 -21.12 1.99
N ALA A 17 -46.48 -19.99 1.81
CA ALA A 17 -45.90 -18.82 1.15
C ALA A 17 -44.68 -18.26 1.89
N ALA A 18 -44.74 -18.19 3.23
CA ALA A 18 -43.62 -17.76 4.07
C ALA A 18 -42.43 -18.73 3.96
N LEU A 19 -42.68 -20.05 3.99
CA LEU A 19 -41.64 -21.07 3.80
C LEU A 19 -41.00 -20.98 2.42
N ILE A 20 -41.79 -20.79 1.35
CA ILE A 20 -41.26 -20.57 0.00
C ILE A 20 -40.42 -19.29 -0.05
N GLY A 21 -40.88 -18.20 0.59
CA GLY A 21 -40.13 -16.94 0.67
C GLY A 21 -38.78 -17.12 1.36
N ILE A 22 -38.75 -17.81 2.53
CA ILE A 22 -37.52 -18.14 3.24
C ILE A 22 -36.60 -19.00 2.36
N ALA A 23 -37.14 -20.06 1.75
CA ALA A 23 -36.38 -20.93 0.88
C ALA A 23 -35.78 -20.14 -0.31
N ALA A 24 -36.56 -19.27 -0.95
CA ALA A 24 -36.07 -18.41 -2.02
C ALA A 24 -34.96 -17.47 -1.54
N CYS A 25 -35.11 -16.86 -0.36
CA CYS A 25 -34.07 -16.00 0.22
C CYS A 25 -32.76 -16.76 0.45
N VAL A 26 -32.83 -18.01 0.91
CA VAL A 26 -31.64 -18.83 1.18
C VAL A 26 -31.01 -19.37 -0.12
N PHE A 27 -31.81 -20.01 -0.98
CA PHE A 27 -31.31 -20.71 -2.16
C PHE A 27 -30.90 -19.78 -3.30
N LEU A 28 -31.49 -18.59 -3.42
CA LEU A 28 -31.10 -17.63 -4.45
C LEU A 28 -29.92 -16.75 -4.01
N ALA A 29 -29.63 -16.66 -2.71
CA ALA A 29 -28.62 -15.72 -2.21
C ALA A 29 -27.21 -16.16 -2.62
N ALA A 30 -26.90 -17.45 -2.51
CA ALA A 30 -25.61 -18.00 -2.93
C ALA A 30 -25.31 -17.76 -4.43
N PRO A 31 -26.19 -18.13 -5.39
CA PRO A 31 -25.93 -17.88 -6.81
C PRO A 31 -25.94 -16.39 -7.16
N ALA A 32 -26.74 -15.56 -6.49
CA ALA A 32 -26.68 -14.12 -6.68
C ALA A 32 -25.33 -13.54 -6.21
N ALA A 33 -24.85 -13.98 -5.04
CA ALA A 33 -23.55 -13.57 -4.52
C ALA A 33 -22.40 -14.09 -5.39
N GLU A 34 -22.51 -15.30 -5.93
CA GLU A 34 -21.53 -15.86 -6.88
C GLU A 34 -21.52 -15.09 -8.20
N PHE A 35 -22.70 -14.77 -8.73
CA PHE A 35 -22.84 -13.94 -9.92
C PHE A 35 -22.20 -12.56 -9.74
N ILE A 36 -22.51 -11.86 -8.64
CA ILE A 36 -21.89 -10.57 -8.32
C ILE A 36 -20.38 -10.73 -8.14
N ARG A 37 -19.95 -11.76 -7.40
CA ARG A 37 -18.53 -11.94 -7.07
C ARG A 37 -17.67 -12.33 -8.24
N TYR A 38 -18.16 -13.07 -9.22
CA TYR A 38 -17.32 -13.66 -10.27
C TYR A 38 -17.71 -13.27 -11.70
N SER A 39 -18.97 -12.92 -11.95
CA SER A 39 -19.48 -12.73 -13.32
C SER A 39 -19.84 -11.28 -13.65
N SER A 40 -20.28 -10.49 -12.67
CA SER A 40 -20.76 -9.14 -12.94
C SER A 40 -19.64 -8.17 -13.32
N THR A 41 -19.92 -7.35 -14.34
CA THR A 41 -19.09 -6.24 -14.83
C THR A 41 -19.75 -4.87 -14.58
N SER A 42 -21.00 -4.85 -14.09
CA SER A 42 -21.80 -3.64 -13.95
C SER A 42 -22.29 -3.44 -12.52
N ILE A 43 -21.89 -2.32 -11.93
CA ILE A 43 -22.35 -1.89 -10.60
C ILE A 43 -23.87 -1.68 -10.59
N VAL A 44 -24.42 -1.15 -11.68
CA VAL A 44 -25.86 -0.93 -11.82
C VAL A 44 -26.60 -2.27 -11.79
N GLN A 45 -26.08 -3.30 -12.46
CA GLN A 45 -26.65 -4.64 -12.41
C GLN A 45 -26.59 -5.24 -11.00
N ASN A 46 -25.47 -5.09 -10.30
CA ASN A 46 -25.34 -5.51 -8.90
C ASN A 46 -26.38 -4.82 -8.01
N LEU A 47 -26.58 -3.51 -8.21
CA LEU A 47 -27.57 -2.74 -7.48
C LEU A 47 -28.99 -3.29 -7.71
N PHE A 48 -29.35 -3.64 -8.95
CA PHE A 48 -30.65 -4.26 -9.25
C PHE A 48 -30.80 -5.65 -8.62
N VAL A 49 -29.75 -6.48 -8.62
CA VAL A 49 -29.78 -7.80 -7.96
C VAL A 49 -29.96 -7.63 -6.45
N ARG A 50 -29.18 -6.75 -5.82
CA ARG A 50 -29.29 -6.44 -4.38
C ARG A 50 -30.67 -5.84 -4.03
N LEU A 51 -31.19 -4.96 -4.87
CA LEU A 51 -32.52 -4.36 -4.69
C LEU A 51 -33.63 -5.41 -4.82
N GLY A 52 -33.56 -6.29 -5.82
CA GLY A 52 -34.49 -7.41 -5.97
C GLY A 52 -34.47 -8.33 -4.74
N PHE A 53 -33.29 -8.59 -4.18
CA PHE A 53 -33.13 -9.31 -2.92
C PHE A 53 -33.74 -8.58 -1.73
N ALA A 54 -33.54 -7.28 -1.60
CA ALA A 54 -34.16 -6.47 -0.55
C ALA A 54 -35.69 -6.56 -0.60
N PHE A 55 -36.29 -6.52 -1.79
CA PHE A 55 -37.73 -6.72 -1.95
C PHE A 55 -38.19 -8.14 -1.60
N LEU A 56 -37.40 -9.15 -1.94
CA LEU A 56 -37.69 -10.54 -1.56
C LEU A 56 -37.67 -10.74 -0.04
N ILE A 57 -36.66 -10.18 0.65
CA ILE A 57 -36.55 -10.19 2.11
C ILE A 57 -37.74 -9.45 2.71
N LEU A 58 -38.05 -8.24 2.24
CA LEU A 58 -39.17 -7.44 2.76
C LEU A 58 -40.52 -8.16 2.59
N THR A 59 -40.74 -8.79 1.45
CA THR A 59 -41.95 -9.58 1.18
C THR A 59 -42.04 -10.76 2.14
N THR A 60 -40.94 -11.49 2.30
CA THR A 60 -40.87 -12.65 3.21
C THR A 60 -41.07 -12.24 4.67
N ALA A 61 -40.44 -11.15 5.11
CA ALA A 61 -40.60 -10.56 6.43
C ALA A 61 -42.05 -10.12 6.69
N THR A 62 -42.72 -9.56 5.67
CA THR A 62 -44.13 -9.21 5.75
C THR A 62 -45.00 -10.45 5.95
N LEU A 63 -44.78 -11.53 5.19
CA LEU A 63 -45.52 -12.79 5.34
C LEU A 63 -45.30 -13.42 6.72
N LEU A 64 -44.05 -13.40 7.23
CA LEU A 64 -43.71 -13.88 8.56
C LEU A 64 -44.34 -13.04 9.67
N ALA A 65 -44.32 -11.70 9.54
CA ALA A 65 -44.96 -10.81 10.51
C ALA A 65 -46.47 -11.03 10.60
N VAL A 66 -47.14 -11.32 9.47
CA VAL A 66 -48.55 -11.70 9.49
C VAL A 66 -48.73 -13.07 10.15
N LEU A 67 -47.90 -14.07 9.81
CA LEU A 67 -48.02 -15.43 10.32
C LEU A 67 -47.76 -15.51 11.84
N VAL A 68 -46.66 -14.90 12.31
CA VAL A 68 -46.30 -14.85 13.73
C VAL A 68 -47.31 -14.03 14.50
N GLY A 69 -47.79 -12.92 13.93
CA GLY A 69 -48.82 -12.13 14.59
C GLY A 69 -50.15 -12.88 14.75
N ASP A 70 -50.54 -13.72 13.79
CA ASP A 70 -51.70 -14.62 13.88
C ASP A 70 -51.56 -15.69 14.99
N LEU A 71 -50.33 -15.99 15.44
CA LEU A 71 -50.02 -16.95 16.50
C LEU A 71 -49.92 -16.29 17.87
N VAL A 72 -49.33 -15.10 17.94
CA VAL A 72 -49.00 -14.41 19.20
C VAL A 72 -50.15 -13.51 19.67
N PHE A 73 -50.83 -12.81 18.76
CA PHE A 73 -51.85 -11.85 19.14
C PHE A 73 -53.25 -12.47 19.03
N PRO A 74 -54.08 -12.34 20.08
CA PRO A 74 -55.45 -12.82 20.03
C PRO A 74 -56.30 -12.00 19.03
N GLY A 75 -57.18 -12.69 18.30
CA GLY A 75 -58.12 -12.08 17.35
C GLY A 75 -57.75 -12.28 15.87
N ARG A 76 -58.42 -11.52 14.99
CA ARG A 76 -58.27 -11.60 13.52
C ARG A 76 -57.11 -10.72 13.02
N TRP A 77 -55.90 -10.94 13.54
CA TRP A 77 -54.68 -10.16 13.24
C TRP A 77 -54.49 -9.92 11.74
N ARG A 78 -54.43 -10.99 10.95
CA ARG A 78 -54.30 -10.93 9.50
C ARG A 78 -55.40 -10.11 8.80
N GLU A 79 -56.66 -10.21 9.24
CA GLU A 79 -57.75 -9.43 8.64
C GLU A 79 -57.62 -7.94 8.95
N ARG A 80 -57.11 -7.60 10.14
CA ARG A 80 -56.90 -6.21 10.55
C ARG A 80 -55.75 -5.57 9.76
N ILE A 81 -54.65 -6.29 9.57
CA ILE A 81 -53.44 -5.75 8.92
C ILE A 81 -53.53 -5.76 7.40
N ILE A 82 -54.01 -6.85 6.78
CA ILE A 82 -54.03 -6.99 5.32
C ILE A 82 -55.30 -6.38 4.72
N LEU A 83 -56.45 -6.54 5.39
CA LEU A 83 -57.74 -6.10 4.83
C LEU A 83 -58.17 -4.74 5.38
N GLY A 84 -57.43 -4.16 6.34
CA GLY A 84 -57.77 -2.89 6.98
C GLY A 84 -59.14 -2.94 7.66
N ARG A 85 -59.68 -4.13 7.94
CA ARG A 85 -61.00 -4.27 8.54
C ARG A 85 -60.91 -3.85 9.99
N ASN A 86 -61.53 -2.73 10.33
CA ASN A 86 -61.89 -2.36 11.70
C ASN A 86 -62.91 -3.37 12.21
N VAL A 87 -62.44 -4.57 12.57
CA VAL A 87 -63.23 -5.50 13.36
C VAL A 87 -63.16 -4.98 14.78
N ALA A 88 -63.96 -3.94 15.03
CA ALA A 88 -64.15 -3.39 16.37
C ALA A 88 -64.54 -4.54 17.31
N PRO A 89 -64.05 -4.56 18.56
CA PRO A 89 -64.80 -5.24 19.60
C PRO A 89 -66.22 -4.65 19.55
N THR A 90 -67.24 -5.48 19.69
CA THR A 90 -68.65 -5.11 19.66
C THR A 90 -69.02 -4.15 20.80
N ALA A 91 -68.55 -2.91 20.73
CA ALA A 91 -68.94 -1.80 21.58
C ALA A 91 -68.97 -0.52 20.72
N PRO A 92 -70.06 0.24 20.76
CA PRO A 92 -70.10 1.55 20.11
C PRO A 92 -69.23 2.49 20.95
N ASP A 93 -68.20 3.07 20.36
CA ASP A 93 -67.87 4.48 20.54
C ASP A 93 -66.62 4.83 19.73
N ASP A 94 -66.66 6.00 19.10
CA ASP A 94 -65.53 6.73 18.54
C ASP A 94 -64.59 7.21 19.67
N SER A 95 -64.20 6.30 20.56
CA SER A 95 -63.36 6.61 21.72
C SER A 95 -61.89 6.70 21.30
N LEU A 96 -61.18 7.66 21.89
CA LEU A 96 -59.74 7.86 21.70
C LEU A 96 -58.92 6.59 22.00
N GLU A 97 -59.47 5.67 22.81
CA GLU A 97 -58.88 4.38 23.15
C GLU A 97 -58.93 3.35 22.01
N ALA A 98 -60.01 3.33 21.22
CA ALA A 98 -60.10 2.47 20.04
C ALA A 98 -59.06 2.86 18.97
N VAL A 99 -58.85 4.17 18.79
CA VAL A 99 -57.82 4.72 17.89
C VAL A 99 -56.40 4.44 18.41
N LYS A 100 -56.17 4.56 19.72
CA LYS A 100 -54.88 4.18 20.36
C LYS A 100 -54.59 2.68 20.20
N GLY A 101 -55.61 1.83 20.37
CA GLY A 101 -55.52 0.40 20.13
C GLY A 101 -55.10 0.09 18.69
N LEU A 102 -55.74 0.72 17.70
CA LEU A 102 -55.42 0.53 16.27
C LEU A 102 -53.97 0.95 15.93
N LYS A 103 -53.52 2.11 16.44
CA LYS A 103 -52.13 2.58 16.24
C LYS A 103 -51.12 1.61 16.86
N SER A 104 -51.43 1.00 18.00
CA SER A 104 -50.56 0.02 18.65
C SER A 104 -50.27 -1.21 17.76
N TYR A 105 -51.27 -1.76 17.08
CA TYR A 105 -51.08 -2.93 16.21
C TYR A 105 -50.17 -2.65 14.99
N TYR A 106 -50.28 -1.48 14.37
CA TYR A 106 -49.39 -1.08 13.28
C TYR A 106 -47.94 -0.91 13.74
N ILE A 107 -47.74 -0.42 14.97
CA ILE A 107 -46.41 -0.32 15.58
C ILE A 107 -45.82 -1.72 15.78
N HIS A 108 -46.57 -2.65 16.37
CA HIS A 108 -46.11 -4.04 16.56
C HIS A 108 -45.80 -4.74 15.23
N PHE A 109 -46.65 -4.56 14.22
CA PHE A 109 -46.41 -5.14 12.89
C PHE A 109 -45.18 -4.57 12.20
N SER A 110 -45.03 -3.25 12.22
CA SER A 110 -43.86 -2.57 11.65
C SER A 110 -42.58 -3.01 12.37
N PHE A 111 -42.63 -3.16 13.70
CA PHE A 111 -41.52 -3.67 14.49
C PHE A 111 -41.17 -5.11 14.12
N MET A 112 -42.15 -6.01 13.93
CA MET A 112 -41.89 -7.37 13.47
C MET A 112 -41.28 -7.41 12.07
N ILE A 113 -41.79 -6.60 11.12
CA ILE A 113 -41.20 -6.51 9.78
C ILE A 113 -39.76 -6.04 9.88
N ALA A 114 -39.49 -4.96 10.64
CA ALA A 114 -38.15 -4.43 10.83
C ALA A 114 -37.21 -5.50 11.43
N ALA A 115 -37.65 -6.20 12.48
CA ALA A 115 -36.89 -7.28 13.11
C ALA A 115 -36.59 -8.42 12.13
N PHE A 116 -37.58 -8.89 11.35
CA PHE A 116 -37.36 -9.94 10.37
C PHE A 116 -36.50 -9.48 9.18
N CYS A 117 -36.61 -8.22 8.75
CA CYS A 117 -35.72 -7.66 7.73
C CYS A 117 -34.28 -7.60 8.23
N VAL A 118 -34.06 -7.17 9.47
CA VAL A 118 -32.72 -7.14 10.10
C VAL A 118 -32.16 -8.55 10.22
N VAL A 119 -32.92 -9.50 10.78
CA VAL A 119 -32.47 -10.89 10.94
C VAL A 119 -32.21 -11.55 9.58
N GLY A 120 -33.09 -11.36 8.60
CA GLY A 120 -32.90 -11.88 7.24
C GLY A 120 -31.71 -11.25 6.52
N GLY A 121 -31.56 -9.92 6.61
CA GLY A 121 -30.46 -9.18 6.01
C GLY A 121 -29.11 -9.57 6.61
N VAL A 122 -28.99 -9.62 7.94
CA VAL A 122 -27.78 -10.07 8.65
C VAL A 122 -27.48 -11.52 8.31
N GLY A 123 -28.47 -12.41 8.31
CA GLY A 123 -28.29 -13.83 7.98
C GLY A 123 -27.79 -14.05 6.55
N ILE A 124 -28.33 -13.32 5.57
CA ILE A 124 -27.86 -13.39 4.18
C ILE A 124 -26.47 -12.76 4.05
N HIS A 125 -26.24 -11.60 4.67
CA HIS A 125 -24.93 -10.95 4.62
C HIS A 125 -23.83 -11.81 5.24
N SER A 126 -24.05 -12.40 6.41
CA SER A 126 -23.04 -13.23 7.07
C SER A 126 -22.74 -14.52 6.32
N SER A 127 -23.73 -15.12 5.65
CA SER A 127 -23.56 -16.38 4.92
C SER A 127 -23.01 -16.21 3.50
N THR A 128 -23.33 -15.11 2.81
CA THR A 128 -23.01 -14.95 1.39
C THR A 128 -22.15 -13.74 1.06
N GLN A 129 -22.03 -12.78 1.98
CA GLN A 129 -21.40 -11.48 1.77
C GLN A 129 -22.03 -10.65 0.63
N LEU A 130 -23.27 -10.93 0.21
CA LEU A 130 -23.97 -10.28 -0.92
C LEU A 130 -23.98 -8.73 -0.89
N PHE A 131 -23.86 -8.16 0.31
CA PHE A 131 -23.86 -6.70 0.54
C PHE A 131 -22.46 -6.15 0.89
N SER A 132 -21.40 -6.89 0.58
CA SER A 132 -20.01 -6.44 0.79
C SER A 132 -19.63 -5.39 -0.24
N SER A 133 -19.01 -4.29 0.21
CA SER A 133 -18.44 -3.26 -0.67
C SER A 133 -17.27 -3.80 -1.51
N ARG A 134 -16.60 -4.87 -1.06
CA ARG A 134 -15.46 -5.48 -1.78
C ARG A 134 -15.87 -6.08 -3.13
N ASP A 135 -17.12 -6.48 -3.26
CA ASP A 135 -17.64 -7.00 -4.53
C ASP A 135 -17.78 -5.90 -5.57
N ASP A 136 -17.99 -4.65 -5.14
CA ASP A 136 -18.05 -3.50 -6.03
C ASP A 136 -16.67 -3.16 -6.59
N THR A 137 -15.61 -3.32 -5.77
CA THR A 137 -14.21 -3.25 -6.22
C THR A 137 -13.94 -4.26 -7.34
N ARG A 138 -14.25 -5.55 -7.10
CA ARG A 138 -14.04 -6.62 -8.11
C ARG A 138 -14.87 -6.41 -9.37
N THR A 139 -16.13 -5.99 -9.22
CA THR A 139 -17.01 -5.69 -10.36
C THR A 139 -16.44 -4.55 -11.20
N THR A 140 -15.96 -3.49 -10.56
CA THR A 140 -15.37 -2.35 -11.27
C THR A 140 -14.11 -2.75 -12.02
N LEU A 141 -13.26 -3.60 -11.42
CA LEU A 141 -12.07 -4.13 -12.06
C LEU A 141 -12.36 -5.03 -13.27
N ARG A 142 -13.57 -5.59 -13.39
CA ARG A 142 -14.03 -6.31 -14.58
C ARG A 142 -14.75 -5.45 -15.61
N GLY A 143 -15.16 -4.23 -15.25
CA GLY A 143 -15.79 -3.29 -16.20
C GLY A 143 -14.81 -2.81 -17.27
N ASP A 144 -15.27 -1.93 -18.16
CA ASP A 144 -14.43 -1.39 -19.25
C ASP A 144 -13.79 -0.02 -18.91
N ASP A 145 -14.22 0.60 -17.82
CA ASP A 145 -13.80 1.95 -17.42
C ASP A 145 -12.39 1.95 -16.79
N VAL A 146 -11.39 2.28 -17.61
CA VAL A 146 -9.96 2.32 -17.21
C VAL A 146 -9.70 3.31 -16.08
N GLU A 147 -10.24 4.51 -16.16
CA GLU A 147 -10.00 5.57 -15.16
C GLU A 147 -10.48 5.13 -13.78
N ARG A 148 -11.66 4.52 -13.73
CA ARG A 148 -12.21 3.99 -12.48
C ARG A 148 -11.42 2.81 -11.93
N LYS A 149 -10.87 1.94 -12.80
CA LYS A 149 -9.96 0.87 -12.37
C LYS A 149 -8.70 1.44 -11.73
N LEU A 150 -8.09 2.45 -12.35
CA LEU A 150 -6.88 3.09 -11.84
C LEU A 150 -7.13 3.73 -10.48
N MET A 151 -8.26 4.44 -10.31
CA MET A 151 -8.66 5.04 -9.03
C MET A 151 -8.76 3.99 -7.90
N ILE A 152 -9.37 2.84 -8.19
CA ILE A 152 -9.50 1.74 -7.23
C ILE A 152 -8.14 1.12 -6.89
N ILE A 153 -7.26 0.94 -7.88
CA ILE A 153 -5.91 0.42 -7.65
C ILE A 153 -5.14 1.34 -6.70
N THR A 154 -5.24 2.66 -6.89
CA THR A 154 -4.64 3.65 -5.97
C THR A 154 -5.23 3.56 -4.57
N GLU A 155 -6.54 3.38 -4.42
CA GLU A 155 -7.19 3.18 -3.11
C GLU A 155 -6.66 1.90 -2.42
N LEU A 156 -6.53 0.80 -3.18
CA LEU A 156 -5.98 -0.45 -2.66
C LEU A 156 -4.53 -0.30 -2.18
N ALA A 157 -3.69 0.46 -2.90
CA ALA A 157 -2.31 0.74 -2.51
C ALA A 157 -2.21 1.50 -1.16
N GLY A 158 -3.21 2.31 -0.84
CA GLY A 158 -3.30 3.10 0.41
C GLY A 158 -3.72 2.29 1.66
N THR A 159 -3.98 1.00 1.51
CA THR A 159 -4.51 0.15 2.58
C THR A 159 -3.47 -0.17 3.67
N ARG A 160 -3.87 -0.17 4.95
CA ARG A 160 -2.92 -0.31 6.09
C ARG A 160 -3.30 -1.36 7.14
N THR A 161 -4.53 -1.88 7.16
CA THR A 161 -4.95 -2.91 8.14
C THR A 161 -4.77 -4.32 7.59
N GLU A 162 -4.49 -5.32 8.45
CA GLU A 162 -4.21 -6.71 8.03
C GLU A 162 -5.28 -7.28 7.07
N ARG A 163 -6.55 -7.20 7.49
CA ARG A 163 -7.68 -7.75 6.73
C ARG A 163 -7.87 -7.07 5.38
N GLU A 164 -7.50 -5.81 5.28
CA GLU A 164 -7.62 -5.06 4.03
C GLU A 164 -6.40 -5.28 3.15
N VAL A 165 -5.18 -5.34 3.72
CA VAL A 165 -3.93 -5.64 3.00
C VAL A 165 -4.02 -6.99 2.31
N ASN A 166 -4.42 -8.05 3.01
CA ASN A 166 -4.59 -9.38 2.39
C ASN A 166 -5.57 -9.35 1.21
N SER A 167 -6.67 -8.61 1.35
CA SER A 167 -7.65 -8.46 0.28
C SER A 167 -7.10 -7.64 -0.90
N ALA A 168 -6.33 -6.59 -0.62
CA ALA A 168 -5.70 -5.75 -1.63
C ALA A 168 -4.67 -6.54 -2.43
N LEU A 169 -3.81 -7.31 -1.75
CA LEU A 169 -2.81 -8.18 -2.38
C LEU A 169 -3.46 -9.20 -3.31
N GLU A 170 -4.50 -9.91 -2.86
CA GLU A 170 -5.25 -10.88 -3.70
C GLU A 170 -5.83 -10.22 -4.96
N ILE A 171 -6.46 -9.05 -4.80
CA ILE A 171 -7.08 -8.32 -5.90
C ILE A 171 -6.02 -7.83 -6.88
N LEU A 172 -4.98 -7.16 -6.39
CA LEU A 172 -3.92 -6.63 -7.23
C LEU A 172 -3.15 -7.75 -7.95
N ASP A 173 -2.88 -8.86 -7.26
CA ASP A 173 -2.23 -10.03 -7.87
C ASP A 173 -3.04 -10.60 -9.04
N THR A 174 -4.36 -10.69 -8.87
CA THR A 174 -5.27 -11.13 -9.93
C THR A 174 -5.26 -10.16 -11.11
N VAL A 175 -5.30 -8.84 -10.85
CA VAL A 175 -5.42 -7.82 -11.90
C VAL A 175 -4.18 -7.76 -12.79
N TRP A 176 -2.98 -7.79 -12.23
CA TRP A 176 -1.77 -7.66 -13.07
C TRP A 176 -1.51 -8.90 -13.93
N ARG A 177 -1.96 -10.09 -13.49
CA ARG A 177 -1.83 -11.36 -14.22
C ARG A 177 -2.85 -11.52 -15.34
N ASP A 178 -4.01 -10.87 -15.24
CA ASP A 178 -5.05 -10.98 -16.25
C ASP A 178 -4.66 -10.22 -17.53
N GLU A 179 -4.26 -10.97 -18.56
CA GLU A 179 -3.87 -10.42 -19.87
C GLU A 179 -5.00 -9.67 -20.58
N ARG A 180 -6.25 -9.86 -20.17
CA ARG A 180 -7.40 -9.12 -20.71
C ARG A 180 -7.47 -7.69 -20.17
N GLN A 181 -6.78 -7.40 -19.06
CA GLN A 181 -6.73 -6.06 -18.49
C GLN A 181 -5.86 -5.15 -19.37
N PRO A 182 -6.23 -3.86 -19.51
CA PRO A 182 -5.40 -2.88 -20.18
C PRO A 182 -4.00 -2.81 -19.57
N THR A 183 -2.99 -2.52 -20.39
CA THR A 183 -1.58 -2.55 -19.98
C THR A 183 -1.32 -1.57 -18.84
N GLU A 184 -1.92 -0.38 -18.90
CA GLU A 184 -1.86 0.66 -17.89
C GLU A 184 -2.47 0.23 -16.54
N VAL A 185 -3.56 -0.56 -16.56
CA VAL A 185 -4.19 -1.11 -15.35
C VAL A 185 -3.29 -2.18 -14.74
N ARG A 186 -2.73 -3.08 -15.57
CA ARG A 186 -1.78 -4.09 -15.11
C ARG A 186 -0.52 -3.46 -14.53
N ARG A 187 0.00 -2.41 -15.18
CA ARG A 187 1.15 -1.63 -14.70
C ARG A 187 0.84 -0.99 -13.35
N ALA A 188 -0.28 -0.27 -13.23
CA ALA A 188 -0.69 0.38 -11.98
C ALA A 188 -0.85 -0.64 -10.85
N SER A 189 -1.38 -1.83 -11.15
CA SER A 189 -1.54 -2.92 -10.20
C SER A 189 -0.18 -3.43 -9.67
N LEU A 190 0.82 -3.57 -10.53
CA LEU A 190 2.19 -3.89 -10.13
C LEU A 190 2.82 -2.79 -9.26
N VAL A 191 2.63 -1.52 -9.62
CA VAL A 191 3.12 -0.38 -8.82
C VAL A 191 2.48 -0.40 -7.43
N ALA A 192 1.16 -0.58 -7.35
CA ALA A 192 0.43 -0.69 -6.09
C ALA A 192 0.91 -1.87 -5.21
N LEU A 193 1.26 -3.01 -5.83
CA LEU A 193 1.89 -4.12 -5.10
C LEU A 193 3.26 -3.73 -4.53
N GLY A 194 4.06 -2.99 -5.30
CA GLY A 194 5.34 -2.44 -4.84
C GLY A 194 5.19 -1.50 -3.65
N GLU A 195 4.21 -0.59 -3.69
CA GLU A 195 3.91 0.34 -2.59
C GLU A 195 3.45 -0.39 -1.32
N LEU A 196 2.59 -1.41 -1.45
CA LEU A 196 2.18 -2.23 -0.30
C LEU A 196 3.37 -3.02 0.26
N LEU A 197 4.21 -3.59 -0.59
CA LEU A 197 5.40 -4.30 -0.17
C LEU A 197 6.37 -3.39 0.59
N ASP A 198 6.65 -2.19 0.07
CA ASP A 198 7.50 -1.19 0.72
C ASP A 198 6.94 -0.81 2.10
N TYR A 199 5.65 -0.51 2.20
CA TYR A 199 4.99 -0.25 3.49
C TYR A 199 5.18 -1.41 4.47
N LEU A 200 4.97 -2.65 4.03
CA LEU A 200 5.09 -3.82 4.89
C LEU A 200 6.54 -4.05 5.34
N VAL A 201 7.51 -3.86 4.45
CA VAL A 201 8.94 -3.96 4.79
C VAL A 201 9.34 -2.89 5.80
N GLN A 202 8.95 -1.63 5.59
CA GLN A 202 9.23 -0.54 6.53
C GLN A 202 8.58 -0.76 7.91
N ALA A 203 7.35 -1.29 7.94
CA ALA A 203 6.69 -1.66 9.18
C ALA A 203 7.48 -2.73 9.95
N VAL A 204 7.96 -3.77 9.25
CA VAL A 204 8.79 -4.84 9.83
C VAL A 204 10.14 -4.28 10.34
N GLU A 205 10.79 -3.39 9.59
CA GLU A 205 12.03 -2.75 10.03
C GLU A 205 11.81 -1.92 11.30
N THR A 206 10.76 -1.10 11.33
CA THR A 206 10.40 -0.29 12.51
C THR A 206 10.23 -1.18 13.74
N TRP A 207 9.54 -2.29 13.60
CA TRP A 207 9.31 -3.22 14.71
C TRP A 207 10.56 -3.93 15.19
N ARG A 208 11.45 -4.28 14.26
CA ARG A 208 12.76 -4.82 14.60
C ARG A 208 13.55 -3.82 15.44
N THR A 209 13.52 -2.53 15.08
CA THR A 209 14.19 -1.48 15.87
C THR A 209 13.55 -1.28 17.25
N GLU A 210 12.24 -1.50 17.36
CA GLU A 210 11.51 -1.47 18.63
C GLU A 210 11.68 -2.76 19.48
N GLY A 211 12.45 -3.75 18.99
CA GLY A 211 12.68 -5.01 19.68
C GLY A 211 11.48 -5.97 19.70
N LYS A 212 10.47 -5.75 18.84
CA LYS A 212 9.33 -6.66 18.68
C LYS A 212 9.76 -7.92 17.92
N ARG A 213 9.25 -9.08 18.34
CA ARG A 213 9.63 -10.39 17.76
C ARG A 213 8.66 -10.91 16.70
N GLU A 214 7.38 -10.56 16.80
CA GLU A 214 6.33 -11.15 15.97
C GLU A 214 5.32 -10.09 15.54
N SER A 215 4.77 -10.28 14.35
CA SER A 215 3.75 -9.41 13.78
C SER A 215 3.18 -9.94 12.48
N TRP A 216 1.90 -9.67 12.20
CA TRP A 216 1.24 -10.11 10.98
C TRP A 216 1.90 -9.57 9.69
N GLN A 217 2.49 -8.36 9.69
CA GLN A 217 3.19 -7.81 8.52
C GLN A 217 4.45 -8.63 8.21
N GLY A 218 5.15 -9.12 9.23
CA GLY A 218 6.30 -9.99 9.07
C GLY A 218 5.92 -11.27 8.32
N ASP A 219 4.83 -11.90 8.72
CA ASP A 219 4.32 -13.12 8.09
C ASP A 219 3.92 -12.88 6.63
N ILE A 220 3.18 -11.79 6.37
CA ILE A 220 2.80 -11.41 5.00
C ILE A 220 4.02 -11.10 4.14
N VAL A 221 5.02 -10.37 4.66
CA VAL A 221 6.25 -10.07 3.91
C VAL A 221 6.96 -11.36 3.53
N LEU A 222 7.08 -12.33 4.46
CA LEU A 222 7.71 -13.60 4.15
C LEU A 222 6.95 -14.37 3.06
N GLU A 223 5.62 -14.42 3.14
CA GLU A 223 4.79 -15.07 2.12
C GLU A 223 4.92 -14.39 0.76
N LEU A 224 4.83 -13.05 0.72
CA LEU A 224 5.02 -12.27 -0.50
C LEU A 224 6.40 -12.51 -1.11
N ARG A 225 7.46 -12.45 -0.32
CA ARG A 225 8.82 -12.69 -0.83
C ARG A 225 9.00 -14.08 -1.42
N GLN A 226 8.32 -15.10 -0.89
CA GLN A 226 8.42 -16.46 -1.41
C GLN A 226 7.56 -16.66 -2.66
N ALA A 227 6.27 -16.36 -2.58
CA ALA A 227 5.32 -16.64 -3.66
C ALA A 227 5.43 -15.64 -4.81
N PHE A 228 5.47 -14.34 -4.50
CA PHE A 228 5.45 -13.28 -5.50
C PHE A 228 6.77 -13.19 -6.27
N ALA A 229 7.92 -13.37 -5.59
CA ALA A 229 9.22 -13.32 -6.26
C ALA A 229 9.39 -14.43 -7.31
N ASP A 230 8.95 -15.65 -7.01
CA ASP A 230 9.02 -16.79 -7.94
C ASP A 230 8.24 -16.50 -9.24
N ASP A 231 7.07 -15.88 -9.11
CA ASP A 231 6.23 -15.54 -10.25
C ASP A 231 6.80 -14.36 -11.06
N LEU A 232 7.31 -13.32 -10.39
CA LEU A 232 7.99 -12.21 -11.08
C LEU A 232 9.21 -12.70 -11.86
N ARG A 233 10.02 -13.61 -11.28
CA ARG A 233 11.22 -14.16 -11.96
C ARG A 233 10.86 -14.96 -13.21
N ARG A 234 9.78 -15.74 -13.17
CA ARG A 234 9.27 -16.48 -14.34
C ARG A 234 8.69 -15.54 -15.40
N PHE A 235 8.05 -14.46 -14.97
CA PHE A 235 7.40 -13.52 -15.87
C PHE A 235 8.37 -12.55 -16.56
N GLN A 236 9.42 -12.07 -15.86
CA GLN A 236 10.31 -11.00 -16.33
C GLN A 236 10.90 -11.23 -17.74
N PRO A 237 11.43 -12.43 -18.09
CA PRO A 237 12.02 -12.64 -19.41
C PRO A 237 11.01 -12.51 -20.55
N GLY A 238 9.74 -12.84 -20.30
CA GLY A 238 8.63 -12.74 -21.26
C GLY A 238 7.78 -11.47 -21.11
N ALA A 239 8.11 -10.60 -20.15
CA ALA A 239 7.29 -9.44 -19.85
C ALA A 239 7.23 -8.46 -21.04
N PRO A 240 6.05 -7.90 -21.37
CA PRO A 240 5.94 -6.82 -22.35
C PRO A 240 6.84 -5.63 -21.97
N ALA A 241 7.38 -4.92 -22.97
CA ALA A 241 8.30 -3.80 -22.75
C ALA A 241 7.74 -2.71 -21.81
N SER A 242 6.43 -2.50 -21.80
CA SER A 242 5.72 -1.55 -20.94
C SER A 242 5.64 -1.99 -19.47
N LEU A 243 5.72 -3.29 -19.18
CA LEU A 243 5.67 -3.85 -17.83
C LEU A 243 7.05 -4.23 -17.31
N ARG A 244 8.01 -4.53 -18.19
CA ARG A 244 9.34 -5.03 -17.83
C ARG A 244 10.10 -4.13 -16.85
N PRO A 245 10.11 -2.79 -16.96
CA PRO A 245 10.74 -1.92 -15.96
C PRO A 245 10.11 -2.10 -14.57
N VAL A 246 8.78 -2.15 -14.48
CA VAL A 246 8.08 -2.29 -13.19
C VAL A 246 8.35 -3.66 -12.57
N VAL A 247 8.29 -4.73 -13.36
CA VAL A 247 8.64 -6.08 -12.91
C VAL A 247 10.09 -6.15 -12.41
N THR A 248 11.02 -5.54 -13.14
CA THR A 248 12.45 -5.52 -12.77
C THR A 248 12.67 -4.81 -11.44
N PHE A 249 12.05 -3.64 -11.24
CA PHE A 249 12.11 -2.94 -9.96
C PHE A 249 11.57 -3.79 -8.80
N LEU A 250 10.40 -4.42 -9.01
CA LEU A 250 9.77 -5.27 -7.99
C LEU A 250 10.62 -6.48 -7.61
N LEU A 251 11.38 -7.05 -8.55
CA LEU A 251 12.34 -8.13 -8.25
C LEU A 251 13.40 -7.70 -7.23
N GLY A 252 13.84 -6.44 -7.30
CA GLY A 252 14.69 -5.84 -6.27
C GLY A 252 13.95 -5.64 -4.96
N ALA A 253 12.76 -5.04 -5.00
CA ALA A 253 11.97 -4.70 -3.81
C ALA A 253 11.55 -5.92 -2.97
N VAL A 254 11.32 -7.09 -3.60
CA VAL A 254 11.07 -8.36 -2.87
C VAL A 254 12.33 -8.93 -2.20
N GLN A 255 13.51 -8.38 -2.47
CA GLN A 255 14.79 -8.80 -1.88
C GLN A 255 15.09 -10.30 -2.07
N ASP A 256 14.68 -10.89 -3.21
CA ASP A 256 15.03 -12.28 -3.56
C ASP A 256 16.39 -12.32 -4.24
N VAL A 257 17.40 -12.86 -3.55
CA VAL A 257 18.79 -13.04 -4.06
C VAL A 257 18.82 -13.76 -5.42
N ARG A 258 17.86 -14.68 -5.66
CA ARG A 258 17.78 -15.44 -6.93
C ARG A 258 17.37 -14.58 -8.12
N ALA A 259 16.94 -13.33 -7.89
CA ALA A 259 16.59 -12.38 -8.94
C ALA A 259 17.76 -11.50 -9.39
N ASN A 260 18.86 -11.46 -8.64
CA ASN A 260 19.99 -10.56 -8.91
C ASN A 260 20.55 -10.73 -10.32
N GLU A 261 20.70 -11.97 -10.80
CA GLU A 261 21.21 -12.23 -12.15
C GLU A 261 20.28 -11.64 -13.23
N LEU A 262 18.97 -11.72 -13.05
CA LEU A 262 18.00 -11.12 -13.97
C LEU A 262 18.10 -9.59 -13.98
N ILE A 263 18.24 -8.98 -12.80
CA ILE A 263 18.39 -7.52 -12.67
C ILE A 263 19.69 -7.05 -13.33
N LEU A 264 20.80 -7.76 -13.11
CA LEU A 264 22.09 -7.46 -13.70
C LEU A 264 22.08 -7.64 -15.22
N ASN A 265 21.43 -8.70 -15.72
CA ASN A 265 21.25 -8.91 -17.16
C ASN A 265 20.44 -7.77 -17.80
N GLU A 266 19.40 -7.28 -17.12
CA GLU A 266 18.63 -6.13 -17.58
C GLU A 266 19.50 -4.87 -17.66
N LEU A 267 20.32 -4.62 -16.63
CA LEU A 267 21.25 -3.48 -16.61
C LEU A 267 22.29 -3.55 -17.74
N VAL A 268 22.75 -4.75 -18.10
CA VAL A 268 23.68 -4.97 -19.22
C VAL A 268 22.98 -4.77 -20.57
N ALA A 269 21.73 -5.21 -20.69
CA ALA A 269 20.95 -5.10 -21.93
C ALA A 269 20.58 -3.65 -22.28
N TYR A 270 20.39 -2.79 -21.26
CA TYR A 270 19.99 -1.40 -21.43
C TYR A 270 21.02 -0.46 -20.77
N PRO A 271 22.15 -0.15 -21.41
CA PRO A 271 23.21 0.69 -20.83
C PRO A 271 22.89 2.19 -20.82
N ASP A 272 21.87 2.62 -21.56
CA ASP A 272 21.46 4.02 -21.71
C ASP A 272 20.62 4.48 -20.50
N ASP A 273 21.09 5.54 -19.82
CA ASP A 273 20.47 6.06 -18.60
C ASP A 273 19.17 6.84 -18.83
N ALA A 274 18.87 7.19 -20.07
CA ALA A 274 17.56 7.72 -20.44
C ALA A 274 16.46 6.64 -20.37
N SER A 275 16.82 5.36 -20.50
CA SER A 275 15.85 4.27 -20.57
C SER A 275 15.17 3.97 -19.23
N ASP A 276 13.87 3.71 -19.25
CA ASP A 276 13.12 3.26 -18.06
C ASP A 276 13.65 1.92 -17.55
N ALA A 277 14.14 1.05 -18.45
CA ALA A 277 14.72 -0.24 -18.09
C ALA A 277 16.01 -0.09 -17.28
N TRP A 278 16.93 0.80 -17.70
CA TRP A 278 18.14 1.10 -16.93
C TRP A 278 17.80 1.67 -15.54
N ARG A 279 16.90 2.66 -15.50
CA ARG A 279 16.46 3.28 -14.23
C ARG A 279 15.83 2.26 -13.29
N ALA A 280 14.98 1.38 -13.82
CA ALA A 280 14.38 0.29 -13.06
C ALA A 280 15.41 -0.72 -12.57
N ALA A 281 16.42 -1.07 -13.37
CA ALA A 281 17.46 -2.01 -12.98
C ALA A 281 18.35 -1.44 -11.86
N ILE A 282 18.83 -0.19 -11.97
CA ILE A 282 19.57 0.47 -10.88
C ILE A 282 18.70 0.61 -9.63
N GLY A 283 17.43 1.00 -9.81
CA GLY A 283 16.44 1.04 -8.73
C GLY A 283 16.26 -0.30 -8.03
N ALA A 284 16.19 -1.39 -8.81
CA ALA A 284 16.06 -2.75 -8.29
C ALA A 284 17.30 -3.18 -7.49
N LEU A 285 18.51 -2.86 -7.97
CA LEU A 285 19.75 -3.15 -7.25
C LEU A 285 19.77 -2.45 -5.89
N GLY A 286 19.39 -1.16 -5.84
CA GLY A 286 19.24 -0.44 -4.57
C GLY A 286 18.20 -1.07 -3.63
N ALA A 287 17.02 -1.37 -4.16
CA ALA A 287 15.90 -1.94 -3.40
C ALA A 287 16.15 -3.38 -2.91
N ALA A 288 17.09 -4.10 -3.51
CA ALA A 288 17.47 -5.45 -3.08
C ALA A 288 18.15 -5.44 -1.71
N HIS A 289 18.78 -4.32 -1.31
CA HIS A 289 19.52 -4.18 -0.05
C HIS A 289 20.61 -5.26 0.15
N GLN A 290 21.29 -5.67 -0.91
CA GLN A 290 22.33 -6.71 -0.85
C GLN A 290 23.70 -6.12 -1.20
N ALA A 291 24.61 -6.10 -0.22
CA ALA A 291 25.89 -5.39 -0.34
C ALA A 291 26.77 -5.88 -1.51
N ASP A 292 26.64 -7.15 -1.90
CA ASP A 292 27.33 -7.78 -3.04
C ASP A 292 26.98 -7.15 -4.40
N LEU A 293 25.89 -6.39 -4.49
CA LEU A 293 25.47 -5.67 -5.69
C LEU A 293 26.13 -4.28 -5.83
N LEU A 294 26.81 -3.78 -4.79
CA LEU A 294 27.45 -2.47 -4.80
C LEU A 294 28.44 -2.28 -5.97
N PRO A 295 29.34 -3.23 -6.31
CA PRO A 295 30.26 -3.07 -7.42
C PRO A 295 29.56 -2.79 -8.75
N ALA A 296 28.43 -3.48 -9.01
CA ALA A 296 27.67 -3.31 -10.25
C ALA A 296 27.06 -1.91 -10.40
N VAL A 297 26.64 -1.28 -9.30
CA VAL A 297 26.15 0.11 -9.30
C VAL A 297 27.31 1.09 -9.44
N VAL A 298 28.41 0.87 -8.71
CA VAL A 298 29.60 1.73 -8.73
C VAL A 298 30.26 1.76 -10.11
N ASP A 299 30.27 0.64 -10.83
CA ASP A 299 30.78 0.55 -12.21
C ASP A 299 29.97 1.41 -13.21
N ARG A 300 28.82 1.95 -12.80
CA ARG A 300 28.00 2.84 -13.62
C ARG A 300 28.11 4.31 -13.23
N LEU A 301 28.85 4.65 -12.17
CA LEU A 301 29.08 6.04 -11.79
C LEU A 301 29.94 6.73 -12.86
N ASP A 302 29.38 7.77 -13.46
CA ASP A 302 30.03 8.60 -14.49
C ASP A 302 29.55 10.06 -14.31
N ALA A 303 30.47 11.01 -14.40
CA ALA A 303 30.20 12.44 -14.19
C ALA A 303 29.30 13.03 -15.28
N GLY A 304 29.31 12.45 -16.48
CA GLY A 304 28.56 12.94 -17.65
C GLY A 304 27.05 12.63 -17.67
N ARG A 305 26.52 11.97 -16.64
CA ARG A 305 25.11 11.52 -16.62
C ARG A 305 24.12 12.66 -16.41
N SER A 306 22.85 12.42 -16.70
CA SER A 306 21.75 13.34 -16.33
C SER A 306 21.56 13.43 -14.81
N ASP A 307 20.96 14.51 -14.32
CA ASP A 307 20.68 14.68 -12.88
C ASP A 307 19.73 13.60 -12.34
N THR A 308 18.76 13.17 -13.16
CA THR A 308 17.87 12.05 -12.81
C THR A 308 18.64 10.73 -12.66
N ALA A 309 19.53 10.42 -13.60
CA ALA A 309 20.35 9.22 -13.52
C ALA A 309 21.31 9.26 -12.32
N TYR A 310 21.89 10.43 -12.06
CA TYR A 310 22.73 10.68 -10.90
C TYR A 310 21.98 10.45 -9.58
N ALA A 311 20.76 10.99 -9.44
CA ALA A 311 19.93 10.80 -8.24
C ALA A 311 19.59 9.33 -7.99
N ILE A 312 19.27 8.56 -9.04
CA ILE A 312 18.95 7.13 -8.91
C ILE A 312 20.19 6.33 -8.52
N LEU A 313 21.36 6.61 -9.13
CA LEU A 313 22.63 5.98 -8.77
C LEU A 313 23.05 6.29 -7.33
N ALA A 314 22.91 7.55 -6.91
CA ALA A 314 23.20 7.96 -5.55
C ALA A 314 22.28 7.25 -4.54
N TRP A 315 20.98 7.18 -4.82
CA TRP A 315 20.03 6.47 -3.96
C TRP A 315 20.38 4.98 -3.86
N ALA A 316 20.61 4.31 -5.00
CA ALA A 316 20.97 2.90 -5.00
C ALA A 316 22.30 2.63 -4.28
N THR A 317 23.30 3.48 -4.50
CA THR A 317 24.59 3.40 -3.80
C THR A 317 24.40 3.56 -2.29
N GLN A 318 23.62 4.54 -1.86
CA GLN A 318 23.32 4.77 -0.44
C GLN A 318 22.69 3.54 0.21
N GLU A 319 21.66 2.96 -0.41
CA GLU A 319 20.98 1.77 0.15
C GLU A 319 21.90 0.55 0.22
N LEU A 320 22.76 0.37 -0.78
CA LEU A 320 23.75 -0.72 -0.80
C LEU A 320 24.88 -0.52 0.22
N VAL A 321 25.32 0.72 0.45
CA VAL A 321 26.29 1.06 1.50
C VAL A 321 25.70 0.85 2.89
N LYS A 322 24.43 1.24 3.13
CA LYS A 322 23.72 0.91 4.38
C LYS A 322 23.70 -0.60 4.62
N SER A 323 23.38 -1.38 3.58
CA SER A 323 23.41 -2.85 3.66
C SER A 323 24.79 -3.41 3.93
N PHE A 324 25.84 -2.84 3.35
CA PHE A 324 27.23 -3.19 3.64
C PHE A 324 27.53 -3.05 5.14
N TYR A 325 27.23 -1.89 5.73
CA TYR A 325 27.48 -1.67 7.16
C TYR A 325 26.60 -2.54 8.06
N ARG A 326 25.34 -2.81 7.68
CA ARG A 326 24.47 -3.76 8.40
C ARG A 326 25.03 -5.18 8.39
N ALA A 327 25.62 -5.62 7.27
CA ALA A 327 26.12 -6.98 7.11
C ALA A 327 27.47 -7.22 7.80
N TYR A 328 28.40 -6.26 7.71
CA TYR A 328 29.78 -6.46 8.17
C TYR A 328 30.10 -5.73 9.48
N GLY A 329 29.33 -4.70 9.83
CA GLY A 329 29.56 -3.82 10.98
C GLY A 329 30.77 -2.89 10.82
N GLU A 330 31.91 -3.47 10.43
CA GLU A 330 33.19 -2.81 10.22
C GLU A 330 33.69 -3.08 8.79
N PRO A 331 34.22 -2.08 8.06
CA PRO A 331 34.73 -2.25 6.70
C PRO A 331 35.79 -3.35 6.57
N GLU A 332 36.65 -3.52 7.58
CA GLU A 332 37.76 -4.48 7.58
C GLU A 332 37.31 -5.93 7.41
N LYS A 333 36.10 -6.26 7.89
CA LYS A 333 35.49 -7.59 7.83
C LYS A 333 34.89 -7.92 6.47
N ALA A 334 34.74 -6.94 5.58
CA ALA A 334 34.14 -7.14 4.28
C ALA A 334 35.12 -7.75 3.25
N PRO A 335 34.61 -8.43 2.20
CA PRO A 335 35.39 -8.81 1.03
C PRO A 335 36.08 -7.61 0.38
N GLU A 336 37.29 -7.81 -0.14
CA GLU A 336 38.12 -6.74 -0.72
C GLU A 336 37.41 -5.98 -1.85
N ALA A 337 36.73 -6.72 -2.74
CA ALA A 337 35.96 -6.11 -3.84
C ALA A 337 34.86 -5.13 -3.36
N LEU A 338 34.29 -5.35 -2.17
CA LEU A 338 33.30 -4.44 -1.61
C LEU A 338 33.95 -3.21 -0.99
N LYS A 339 35.11 -3.36 -0.34
CA LYS A 339 35.90 -2.21 0.14
C LYS A 339 36.30 -1.31 -1.02
N GLU A 340 36.86 -1.90 -2.08
CA GLU A 340 37.21 -1.18 -3.30
C GLU A 340 36.00 -0.49 -3.94
N ALA A 341 34.81 -1.12 -3.92
CA ALA A 341 33.59 -0.49 -4.41
C ALA A 341 33.16 0.73 -3.56
N VAL A 342 33.24 0.63 -2.22
CA VAL A 342 32.98 1.76 -1.31
C VAL A 342 33.98 2.89 -1.56
N GLU A 343 35.27 2.59 -1.67
CA GLU A 343 36.30 3.59 -1.94
C GLU A 343 36.10 4.30 -3.27
N ARG A 344 35.76 3.56 -4.33
CA ARG A 344 35.42 4.14 -5.65
C ARG A 344 34.18 5.02 -5.58
N ALA A 345 33.13 4.61 -4.85
CA ALA A 345 31.96 5.44 -4.63
C ALA A 345 32.32 6.74 -3.90
N VAL A 346 33.10 6.65 -2.81
CA VAL A 346 33.56 7.81 -2.04
C VAL A 346 34.39 8.76 -2.89
N ALA A 347 35.29 8.24 -3.73
CA ALA A 347 36.08 9.05 -4.65
C ALA A 347 35.19 9.78 -5.67
N PHE A 348 34.21 9.08 -6.25
CA PHE A 348 33.26 9.66 -7.20
C PHE A 348 32.43 10.78 -6.56
N PHE A 349 31.72 10.50 -5.47
CA PHE A 349 30.88 11.50 -4.80
C PHE A 349 31.71 12.61 -4.14
N GLY A 350 32.94 12.34 -3.74
CA GLY A 350 33.90 13.35 -3.29
C GLY A 350 34.22 14.38 -4.38
N ALA A 351 34.37 13.96 -5.64
CA ALA A 351 34.56 14.88 -6.76
C ALA A 351 33.29 15.71 -7.04
N GLU A 352 32.10 15.09 -6.92
CA GLU A 352 30.81 15.74 -7.18
C GLU A 352 30.41 16.78 -6.12
N LEU A 353 31.05 16.80 -4.95
CA LEU A 353 30.89 17.89 -3.97
C LEU A 353 31.27 19.26 -4.52
N LEU A 354 32.11 19.31 -5.56
CA LEU A 354 32.55 20.53 -6.22
C LEU A 354 31.90 20.72 -7.60
N ALA A 355 30.93 19.87 -7.99
CA ALA A 355 30.22 19.95 -9.26
C ALA A 355 29.52 21.30 -9.45
N GLU A 356 29.20 21.73 -10.67
CA GLU A 356 28.48 23.00 -10.88
C GLU A 356 27.03 22.95 -10.35
N SER A 357 26.40 21.78 -10.38
CA SER A 357 25.01 21.58 -9.94
C SER A 357 24.90 21.56 -8.41
N PRO A 358 24.16 22.52 -7.79
CA PRO A 358 23.93 22.53 -6.34
C PRO A 358 23.25 21.26 -5.83
N GLU A 359 22.31 20.71 -6.60
CA GLU A 359 21.60 19.48 -6.26
C GLU A 359 22.56 18.29 -6.16
N ARG A 360 23.51 18.16 -7.10
CA ARG A 360 24.51 17.11 -7.06
C ARG A 360 25.42 17.20 -5.84
N ARG A 361 25.84 18.42 -5.47
CA ARG A 361 26.64 18.64 -4.25
C ARG A 361 25.91 18.18 -3.01
N CYS A 362 24.61 18.50 -2.91
CA CYS A 362 23.77 18.11 -1.78
C CYS A 362 23.60 16.60 -1.66
N ILE A 363 23.32 15.92 -2.78
CA ILE A 363 23.24 14.46 -2.86
C ILE A 363 24.59 13.82 -2.52
N ALA A 364 25.70 14.36 -3.04
CA ALA A 364 27.05 13.86 -2.77
C ALA A 364 27.39 13.97 -1.28
N ALA A 365 27.13 15.12 -0.65
CA ALA A 365 27.36 15.33 0.78
C ALA A 365 26.56 14.35 1.63
N GLU A 366 25.30 14.09 1.27
CA GLU A 366 24.45 13.13 1.98
C GLU A 366 24.95 11.69 1.83
N LEU A 367 25.36 11.29 0.64
CA LEU A 367 25.88 9.95 0.41
C LEU A 367 27.19 9.74 1.19
N LEU A 368 28.11 10.71 1.15
CA LEU A 368 29.36 10.64 1.90
C LEU A 368 29.10 10.56 3.41
N ARG A 369 28.08 11.25 3.93
CA ARG A 369 27.63 11.09 5.32
C ARG A 369 27.28 9.64 5.64
N PHE A 370 26.51 8.95 4.79
CA PHE A 370 26.15 7.55 5.00
C PHE A 370 27.31 6.58 4.85
N THR A 371 28.33 6.92 4.05
CA THR A 371 29.53 6.07 3.97
C THR A 371 30.35 6.11 5.25
N GLY A 372 30.42 7.26 5.94
CA GLY A 372 31.32 7.41 7.10
C GLY A 372 32.79 7.09 6.80
N HIS A 373 33.19 7.03 5.53
CA HIS A 373 34.49 6.53 5.12
C HIS A 373 35.56 7.62 5.23
N VAL A 374 36.71 7.30 5.82
CA VAL A 374 37.79 8.28 6.08
C VAL A 374 38.32 8.97 4.81
N ALA A 375 38.29 8.29 3.67
CA ALA A 375 38.69 8.86 2.38
C ALA A 375 37.83 10.07 1.94
N ALA A 376 36.62 10.23 2.49
CA ALA A 376 35.76 11.37 2.22
C ALA A 376 36.22 12.67 2.92
N ARG A 377 37.15 12.59 3.88
CA ARG A 377 37.61 13.74 4.69
C ARG A 377 38.05 14.93 3.85
N ASP A 378 39.03 14.71 2.98
CA ASP A 378 39.67 15.82 2.25
C ASP A 378 38.70 16.48 1.24
N PRO A 379 37.88 15.73 0.48
CA PRO A 379 36.78 16.31 -0.31
C PRO A 379 35.77 17.11 0.52
N LEU A 380 35.36 16.61 1.68
CA LEU A 380 34.41 17.31 2.56
C LEU A 380 34.99 18.62 3.09
N PHE A 381 36.27 18.64 3.48
CA PHE A 381 36.93 19.87 3.91
C PHE A 381 37.00 20.90 2.78
N ALA A 382 37.41 20.46 1.58
CA ALA A 382 37.47 21.32 0.41
C ALA A 382 36.10 21.91 0.05
N ALA A 383 35.04 21.10 0.09
CA ALA A 383 33.68 21.52 -0.20
C ALA A 383 33.12 22.48 0.87
N PHE A 384 33.46 22.25 2.14
CA PHE A 384 33.08 23.14 3.24
C PHE A 384 33.68 24.54 3.07
N ASP A 385 34.93 24.60 2.65
CA ASP A 385 35.68 25.86 2.46
C ASP A 385 35.39 26.53 1.10
N ALA A 386 34.65 25.85 0.21
CA ALA A 386 34.33 26.37 -1.10
C ALA A 386 33.44 27.63 -1.02
N PRO A 387 33.74 28.69 -1.80
CA PRO A 387 32.88 29.87 -1.88
C PRO A 387 31.44 29.50 -2.24
N GLY A 388 30.48 30.06 -1.50
CA GLY A 388 29.05 29.85 -1.74
C GLY A 388 28.44 28.60 -1.10
N ALA A 389 29.23 27.73 -0.42
CA ALA A 389 28.70 26.53 0.22
C ALA A 389 27.61 26.83 1.29
N LYS A 390 27.69 27.99 1.94
CA LYS A 390 26.67 28.47 2.91
C LYS A 390 25.36 28.93 2.25
N ASP A 391 25.43 29.33 0.98
CA ASP A 391 24.32 29.94 0.24
C ASP A 391 23.53 28.86 -0.53
N ILE A 392 24.04 27.62 -0.57
CA ILE A 392 23.36 26.46 -1.15
C ILE A 392 22.45 25.85 -0.09
N PHE A 393 21.15 25.91 -0.33
CA PHE A 393 20.14 25.18 0.41
C PHE A 393 19.83 23.88 -0.32
N CYS A 394 19.91 22.79 0.41
CA CYS A 394 19.69 21.48 -0.14
C CYS A 394 18.23 21.09 0.06
N GLY A 395 17.51 20.97 -1.05
CA GLY A 395 16.16 20.42 -1.06
C GLY A 395 16.15 18.89 -1.12
N THR A 396 14.95 18.33 -1.13
CA THR A 396 14.74 16.90 -1.30
C THR A 396 14.92 16.50 -2.77
N ALA A 397 15.93 15.67 -3.05
CA ALA A 397 16.09 15.05 -4.37
C ALA A 397 15.25 13.76 -4.46
N LYS A 398 14.56 13.58 -5.58
CA LYS A 398 13.75 12.38 -5.86
C LYS A 398 14.48 11.50 -6.86
N ALA A 399 14.75 10.25 -6.49
CA ALA A 399 15.08 9.23 -7.48
C ALA A 399 13.79 8.82 -8.20
N ASP A 400 13.67 9.19 -9.48
CA ASP A 400 12.53 8.82 -10.33
C ASP A 400 12.66 7.35 -10.79
N VAL A 401 12.21 6.43 -9.93
CA VAL A 401 12.14 5.00 -10.25
C VAL A 401 10.76 4.67 -10.86
N PRO A 402 10.68 3.98 -12.02
CA PRO A 402 9.44 3.79 -12.80
C PRO A 402 8.24 3.08 -12.12
N ALA A 403 8.37 2.67 -10.85
CA ALA A 403 7.62 1.56 -10.27
C ALA A 403 7.40 1.60 -8.75
N GLY A 404 7.77 2.68 -8.07
CA GLY A 404 7.67 2.74 -6.62
C GLY A 404 7.62 4.16 -6.07
N ASN A 405 7.47 4.25 -4.75
CA ASN A 405 7.68 5.49 -4.02
C ASN A 405 9.08 6.00 -4.40
N PRO A 406 9.24 7.25 -4.88
CA PRO A 406 10.55 7.75 -5.26
C PRO A 406 11.52 7.52 -4.11
N GLY A 407 12.64 6.87 -4.41
CA GLY A 407 13.72 6.74 -3.45
C GLY A 407 14.12 8.15 -3.03
N TRP A 408 13.74 8.55 -1.82
CA TRP A 408 14.01 9.90 -1.37
C TRP A 408 15.45 9.95 -0.88
N ILE A 409 16.27 10.78 -1.52
CA ILE A 409 17.51 11.25 -0.90
C ILE A 409 17.10 12.45 -0.05
N GLY A 410 16.39 12.10 1.01
CA GLY A 410 15.64 13.01 1.86
C GLY A 410 16.50 13.52 2.98
N THR A 411 16.60 14.83 3.02
CA THR A 411 17.49 15.57 3.88
C THR A 411 16.83 16.92 4.03
N GLY A 412 16.62 17.37 5.26
CA GLY A 412 15.75 18.52 5.54
C GLY A 412 16.19 19.80 4.81
N ASP A 413 15.38 20.85 4.97
CA ASP A 413 15.66 22.21 4.52
C ASP A 413 16.87 22.79 5.30
N GLU A 414 18.06 22.28 5.01
CA GLU A 414 19.32 22.65 5.64
C GLU A 414 20.36 23.04 4.58
N SER A 415 21.30 23.89 4.97
CA SER A 415 22.38 24.31 4.08
C SER A 415 23.32 23.15 3.73
N LEU A 416 23.95 23.20 2.56
CA LEU A 416 25.01 22.26 2.18
C LEU A 416 26.11 22.18 3.23
N ARG A 417 26.46 23.33 3.84
CA ARG A 417 27.46 23.42 4.90
C ARG A 417 27.07 22.60 6.14
N ALA A 418 25.80 22.60 6.53
CA ALA A 418 25.30 21.80 7.66
C ALA A 418 25.43 20.30 7.37
N ARG A 419 25.13 19.85 6.15
CA ARG A 419 25.28 18.43 5.73
C ARG A 419 26.72 17.99 5.70
N ILE A 420 27.61 18.82 5.15
CA ILE A 420 29.03 18.53 5.14
C ILE A 420 29.55 18.38 6.57
N VAL A 421 29.09 19.25 7.49
CA VAL A 421 29.43 19.14 8.91
C VAL A 421 28.93 17.82 9.50
N GLN A 422 27.69 17.41 9.26
CA GLN A 422 27.18 16.10 9.70
C GLN A 422 28.01 14.93 9.12
N ALA A 423 28.38 14.99 7.83
CA ALA A 423 29.24 13.99 7.20
C ALA A 423 30.63 13.91 7.85
N ILE A 424 31.23 15.07 8.17
CA ILE A 424 32.49 15.15 8.89
C ILE A 424 32.37 14.53 10.28
N ALA A 425 31.27 14.76 11.00
CA ALA A 425 31.05 14.13 12.30
C ALA A 425 30.98 12.61 12.23
N THR A 426 30.35 12.05 11.20
CA THR A 426 30.30 10.59 11.01
C THR A 426 31.70 9.99 10.88
N ILE A 427 32.62 10.69 10.21
CA ILE A 427 34.02 10.25 10.02
C ILE A 427 34.89 10.56 11.26
N ALA A 428 34.52 11.55 12.08
CA ALA A 428 35.31 12.01 13.21
C ALA A 428 35.58 10.93 14.27
N ARG A 429 34.74 9.89 14.32
CA ARG A 429 34.93 8.74 15.22
C ARG A 429 36.28 8.05 14.97
N ASP A 430 36.69 7.98 13.71
CA ASP A 430 37.80 7.13 13.27
C ASP A 430 39.00 7.93 12.73
N ASP A 431 38.94 9.28 12.76
CA ASP A 431 40.02 10.14 12.24
C ASP A 431 40.37 11.33 13.14
N ALA A 432 41.57 11.27 13.75
CA ALA A 432 42.11 12.33 14.61
C ALA A 432 42.28 13.68 13.89
N LYS A 433 42.50 13.69 12.57
CA LYS A 433 42.66 14.92 11.77
C LYS A 433 41.37 15.72 11.68
N VAL A 434 40.21 15.06 11.82
CA VAL A 434 38.92 15.76 11.90
C VAL A 434 38.88 16.66 13.13
N GLY A 435 39.36 16.17 14.28
CA GLY A 435 39.45 16.97 15.50
C GLY A 435 40.40 18.18 15.36
N GLU A 436 41.50 18.03 14.63
CA GLU A 436 42.41 19.15 14.33
C GLU A 436 41.76 20.19 13.42
N TRP A 437 41.08 19.73 12.37
CA TRP A 437 40.35 20.60 11.45
C TRP A 437 39.24 21.38 12.18
N ILE A 438 38.41 20.72 12.99
CA ILE A 438 37.36 21.36 13.81
C ILE A 438 37.96 22.46 14.70
N ARG A 439 39.04 22.16 15.44
CA ARG A 439 39.73 23.14 16.30
C ARG A 439 40.25 24.34 15.51
N SER A 440 40.84 24.09 14.33
CA SER A 440 41.36 25.17 13.48
C SER A 440 40.26 26.13 13.01
N ARG A 441 39.06 25.62 12.74
CA ARG A 441 37.93 26.42 12.26
C ARG A 441 37.18 27.14 13.39
N LEU A 442 37.11 26.55 14.58
CA LEU A 442 36.65 27.24 15.80
C LEU A 442 37.53 28.45 16.11
N ALA A 443 38.85 28.28 16.04
CA ALA A 443 39.80 29.38 16.27
C ALA A 443 39.67 30.51 15.23
N ALA A 444 39.17 30.22 14.03
CA ALA A 444 38.94 31.20 12.97
C ALA A 444 37.59 31.94 13.09
N GLY A 445 36.76 31.65 14.11
CA GLY A 445 35.46 32.32 14.33
C GLY A 445 34.39 32.02 13.29
N GLY A 446 34.57 30.99 12.46
CA GLY A 446 33.72 30.73 11.28
C GLY A 446 32.55 29.78 11.49
N LEU A 447 32.31 29.32 12.72
CA LEU A 447 31.58 28.06 12.96
C LEU A 447 30.77 27.94 14.27
N GLU A 448 30.66 28.98 15.11
CA GLU A 448 30.17 28.87 16.50
C GLU A 448 28.87 28.06 16.63
N GLU A 449 27.81 28.39 15.89
CA GLU A 449 26.51 27.76 16.10
C GLU A 449 26.41 26.31 15.55
N THR A 450 27.06 26.00 14.42
CA THR A 450 26.96 24.68 13.77
C THR A 450 27.94 23.66 14.35
N VAL A 451 29.12 24.09 14.82
CA VAL A 451 30.11 23.19 15.43
C VAL A 451 29.81 22.90 16.89
N GLU A 452 29.20 23.82 17.65
CA GLU A 452 28.73 23.49 19.00
C GLU A 452 27.70 22.36 18.97
N ALA A 453 26.74 22.41 18.04
CA ALA A 453 25.80 21.31 17.81
C ALA A 453 26.52 20.00 17.43
N LEU A 454 27.56 20.08 16.60
CA LEU A 454 28.37 18.92 16.21
C LEU A 454 29.12 18.30 17.39
N LEU A 455 29.75 19.14 18.22
CA LEU A 455 30.51 18.71 19.38
C LEU A 455 29.59 18.11 20.44
N GLN A 456 28.38 18.65 20.59
CA GLN A 456 27.36 18.08 21.46
C GLN A 456 26.90 16.71 20.96
N GLN A 457 26.64 16.56 19.66
CA GLN A 457 26.27 15.27 19.06
C GLN A 457 27.40 14.23 19.18
N LEU A 458 28.66 14.62 18.95
CA LEU A 458 29.83 13.76 19.13
C LEU A 458 30.06 13.39 20.61
N ALA A 459 29.69 14.26 21.55
CA ALA A 459 29.76 13.98 22.98
C ALA A 459 28.67 12.99 23.44
N GLU A 460 27.49 13.00 22.82
CA GLU A 460 26.39 12.06 23.10
C GLU A 460 26.62 10.66 22.51
N GLN A 461 27.44 10.54 21.46
CA GLN A 461 27.76 9.27 20.81
C GLN A 461 28.94 8.50 21.43
N ARG A 462 29.70 9.14 22.35
CA ARG A 462 30.79 8.52 23.13
C ARG A 462 30.27 8.01 24.46
#